data_AF-A4WTC3-F1
#
_entry.id   AF-A4WTC3-F1
#
_cell.length_a   1.000
_cell.length_b   1.000
_cell.length_c   1.000
_cell.angle_alpha   90.00
_cell.angle_beta   90.00
_cell.angle_gamma   90.00
#
_symmetry.space_group_name_H-M   'P 1'
#
loop_
_entity.id
_entity.type
_entity.pdbx_description
1 polymer ?
#
loop_
_entity_poly.entity_id
_entity_poly.type
_entity_poly.pdbx_seq_one_letter_code
_entity_poly.pdbx_strand_id
1 'polypeptide(L)'
;MTPEDLARAAEIRTRCHPVRIAEIVAEVAEATGWEPQEITGPRMFAGLVQARDLACFIARREGFSLTQIGNVLRRDHTTIVEALRREQRRRGGANAK
;
A
#
# COMPACT_ATOMS: atom_id res chain seq x y z
N MET A 1 28.66 12.83 14.25
CA MET A 1 27.87 12.34 13.09
C MET A 1 28.84 11.57 12.22
N THR A 2 28.83 10.25 12.34
CA THR A 2 29.72 9.37 11.58
C THR A 2 29.14 9.08 10.19
N PRO A 3 29.94 8.59 9.24
CA PRO A 3 29.44 8.08 7.97
C PRO A 3 28.39 6.96 8.15
N GLU A 4 28.50 6.17 9.22
CA GLU A 4 27.53 5.13 9.58
C GLU A 4 26.17 5.73 10.00
N ASP A 5 26.18 6.82 10.78
CA ASP A 5 24.95 7.54 11.16
C ASP A 5 24.23 8.09 9.91
N LEU A 6 24.99 8.61 8.94
CA LEU A 6 24.46 9.13 7.67
C LEU A 6 23.89 8.00 6.79
N ALA A 7 24.57 6.85 6.71
CA ALA A 7 24.07 5.68 5.98
C ALA A 7 22.79 5.13 6.62
N ARG A 8 22.74 5.02 7.96
CA ARG A 8 21.52 4.63 8.70
C ARG A 8 20.37 5.61 8.47
N ALA A 9 20.63 6.92 8.48
CA ALA A 9 19.62 7.94 8.20
C ALA A 9 19.09 7.84 6.76
N ALA A 10 19.96 7.55 5.79
CA ALA A 10 19.56 7.30 4.41
C ALA A 10 18.69 6.03 4.28
N GLU A 11 19.04 4.94 4.96
CA GLU A 11 18.22 3.72 4.98
C GLU A 11 16.83 3.93 5.60
N ILE A 12 16.74 4.67 6.72
CA ILE A 12 15.46 5.00 7.37
C ILE A 12 14.58 5.80 6.42
N ARG A 13 15.17 6.77 5.71
CA ARG A 13 14.48 7.50 4.65
C ARG A 13 13.96 6.51 3.61
N THR A 14 14.78 5.61 3.08
CA THR A 14 14.37 4.68 2.02
C THR A 14 13.26 3.71 2.43
N ARG A 15 13.21 3.26 3.69
CA ARG A 15 12.21 2.26 4.14
C ARG A 15 10.82 2.83 4.38
N CYS A 16 10.72 4.05 4.92
CA CYS A 16 9.44 4.60 5.40
C CYS A 16 9.04 5.92 4.70
N HIS A 17 9.62 6.24 3.54
CA HIS A 17 9.23 7.43 2.78
C HIS A 17 7.87 7.23 2.07
N PRO A 18 6.98 8.23 2.04
CA PRO A 18 5.73 8.19 1.27
C PRO A 18 5.93 7.84 -0.21
N VAL A 19 7.09 8.14 -0.79
CA VAL A 19 7.46 7.76 -2.17
C VAL A 19 7.40 6.24 -2.37
N ARG A 20 7.77 5.43 -1.37
CA ARG A 20 7.68 3.97 -1.47
C ARG A 20 6.25 3.47 -1.58
N ILE A 21 5.28 4.16 -0.98
CA ILE A 21 3.86 3.79 -1.14
C ILE A 21 3.41 4.06 -2.57
N ALA A 22 3.88 5.16 -3.20
CA ALA A 22 3.60 5.44 -4.60
C ALA A 22 4.24 4.40 -5.54
N GLU A 23 5.46 3.95 -5.23
CA GLU A 23 6.11 2.83 -5.95
C GLU A 23 5.32 1.53 -5.82
N ILE A 24 4.84 1.18 -4.61
CA ILE A 24 3.96 0.03 -4.39
C ILE A 24 2.69 0.14 -5.25
N VAL A 25 2.09 1.33 -5.34
CA VAL A 25 0.92 1.54 -6.19
C VAL A 25 1.26 1.33 -7.67
N ALA A 26 2.43 1.79 -8.12
CA ALA A 26 2.89 1.59 -9.49
C ALA A 26 3.14 0.11 -9.82
N GLU A 27 3.80 -0.62 -8.93
CA GLU A 27 4.03 -2.07 -9.07
C GLU A 27 2.71 -2.85 -9.11
N VAL A 28 1.74 -2.49 -8.25
CA VAL A 28 0.41 -3.12 -8.24
C VAL A 28 -0.37 -2.77 -9.51
N ALA A 29 -0.28 -1.53 -9.99
CA ALA A 29 -0.86 -1.10 -11.25
C ALA A 29 -0.36 -1.97 -12.42
N GLU A 30 0.95 -2.11 -12.56
CA GLU A 30 1.58 -2.96 -13.58
C GLU A 30 1.12 -4.42 -13.47
N ALA A 31 1.10 -4.98 -12.26
CA ALA A 31 0.69 -6.36 -12.02
C ALA A 31 -0.81 -6.63 -12.29
N THR A 32 -1.65 -5.60 -12.25
CA THR A 32 -3.12 -5.75 -12.37
C THR A 32 -3.70 -5.16 -13.65
N GLY A 33 -2.89 -4.46 -14.45
CA GLY A 33 -3.30 -3.79 -15.68
C GLY A 33 -4.13 -2.51 -15.47
N TRP A 34 -4.10 -1.94 -14.26
CA TRP A 34 -4.73 -0.64 -13.96
C TRP A 34 -3.71 0.48 -14.02
N GLU A 35 -4.17 1.72 -14.24
CA GLU A 35 -3.30 2.88 -14.11
C GLU A 35 -3.13 3.29 -12.62
N PRO A 36 -1.95 3.74 -12.18
CA PRO A 36 -1.71 4.18 -10.79
C PRO A 36 -2.71 5.25 -10.30
N GLN A 37 -3.12 6.14 -11.20
CA GLN A 37 -4.08 7.22 -10.93
C GLN A 37 -5.50 6.67 -10.73
N GLU A 38 -5.82 5.52 -11.32
CA GLU A 38 -7.11 4.87 -11.10
C GLU A 38 -7.14 4.18 -9.73
N ILE A 39 -6.03 3.55 -9.33
CA ILE A 39 -5.89 2.94 -8.00
C ILE A 39 -6.04 3.99 -6.90
N THR A 40 -5.40 5.15 -7.05
CA THR A 40 -5.54 6.28 -6.09
C THR A 40 -6.84 7.07 -6.27
N GLY A 41 -7.56 6.87 -7.38
CA GLY A 41 -8.77 7.60 -7.73
C GLY A 41 -10.02 7.21 -6.92
N PRO A 42 -11.13 7.94 -7.12
CA PRO A 42 -12.38 7.71 -6.40
C PRO A 42 -13.18 6.51 -6.93
N ARG A 43 -12.91 6.03 -8.16
CA ARG A 43 -13.68 4.97 -8.83
C ARG A 43 -13.65 3.65 -8.05
N MET A 44 -14.77 2.92 -8.08
CA MET A 44 -15.01 1.74 -7.23
C MET A 44 -15.44 0.47 -8.00
N PHE A 45 -14.88 0.23 -9.17
CA PHE A 45 -15.08 -1.06 -9.86
C PHE A 45 -14.48 -2.21 -9.04
N ALA A 46 -15.10 -3.39 -9.07
CA ALA A 46 -14.69 -4.52 -8.22
C ALA A 46 -13.20 -4.88 -8.39
N GLY A 47 -12.71 -4.99 -9.62
CA GLY A 47 -11.29 -5.26 -9.90
C GLY A 47 -10.35 -4.14 -9.45
N LEU A 48 -10.77 -2.89 -9.60
CA LEU A 48 -9.99 -1.73 -9.15
C LEU A 48 -9.91 -1.64 -7.62
N VAL A 49 -11.01 -1.94 -6.93
CA VAL A 49 -11.04 -2.04 -5.46
C VAL A 49 -10.13 -3.16 -4.98
N GLN A 50 -10.09 -4.29 -5.68
CA GLN A 50 -9.17 -5.38 -5.36
C GLN A 50 -7.70 -4.95 -5.51
N ALA A 51 -7.34 -4.29 -6.61
CA ALA A 51 -5.99 -3.75 -6.79
C ALA A 51 -5.62 -2.75 -5.68
N ARG A 52 -6.55 -1.86 -5.32
CA ARG A 52 -6.36 -0.90 -4.22
C ARG A 52 -6.16 -1.60 -2.87
N ASP A 53 -6.97 -2.61 -2.58
CA ASP A 53 -6.85 -3.39 -1.34
C ASP A 53 -5.50 -4.10 -1.25
N LEU A 54 -5.01 -4.65 -2.37
CA LEU A 54 -3.69 -5.26 -2.47
C LEU A 54 -2.57 -4.25 -2.19
N ALA A 55 -2.63 -3.06 -2.78
CA ALA A 55 -1.65 -1.98 -2.52
C ALA A 55 -1.63 -1.58 -1.03
N CYS A 56 -2.81 -1.42 -0.40
CA CYS A 56 -2.92 -1.17 1.03
C CYS A 56 -2.27 -2.27 1.86
N PHE A 57 -2.48 -3.53 1.48
CA PHE A 57 -1.93 -4.69 2.20
C PHE A 57 -0.42 -4.76 2.10
N ILE A 58 0.15 -4.59 0.90
CA ILE A 58 1.61 -4.56 0.69
C ILE A 58 2.22 -3.42 1.49
N ALA A 59 1.69 -2.20 1.37
CA ALA A 59 2.19 -1.06 2.14
C ALA A 59 2.10 -1.31 3.66
N ARG A 60 1.03 -1.94 4.15
CA ARG A 60 0.94 -2.28 5.57
C ARG A 60 2.00 -3.30 6.00
N ARG A 61 2.30 -4.29 5.16
CA ARG A 61 3.34 -5.30 5.39
C ARG A 61 4.75 -4.70 5.39
N GLU A 62 4.98 -3.68 4.57
CA GLU A 62 6.24 -2.90 4.54
C GLU A 62 6.39 -1.95 5.75
N GLY A 63 5.41 -1.91 6.66
CA GLY A 63 5.51 -1.19 7.93
C GLY A 63 4.88 0.21 7.93
N PHE A 64 4.25 0.64 6.83
CA PHE A 64 3.56 1.93 6.78
C PHE A 64 2.35 1.95 7.72
N SER A 65 2.12 3.11 8.35
CA SER A 65 0.93 3.35 9.17
C SER A 65 -0.31 3.57 8.31
N LEU A 66 -1.49 3.34 8.88
CA LEU A 66 -2.77 3.53 8.17
C LEU A 66 -2.92 4.95 7.64
N THR A 67 -2.46 5.95 8.40
CA THR A 67 -2.50 7.36 8.00
C THR A 67 -1.53 7.66 6.85
N GLN A 68 -0.32 7.11 6.86
CA GLN A 68 0.62 7.28 5.74
C GLN A 68 0.07 6.69 4.44
N ILE A 69 -0.52 5.50 4.52
CA ILE A 69 -1.17 4.84 3.38
C ILE A 69 -2.35 5.70 2.91
N GLY A 70 -3.21 6.13 3.84
CA GLY A 70 -4.36 6.98 3.55
C GLY A 70 -3.99 8.30 2.86
N ASN A 71 -2.91 8.95 3.29
CA ASN A 71 -2.43 10.20 2.68
C ASN A 71 -2.04 10.02 1.21
N VAL A 72 -1.36 8.91 0.87
CA VAL A 72 -0.93 8.65 -0.51
C VAL A 72 -2.11 8.19 -1.38
N LEU A 73 -2.97 7.33 -0.86
CA LEU A 73 -4.14 6.81 -1.59
C LEU A 73 -5.36 7.75 -1.54
N ARG A 74 -5.26 8.88 -0.83
CA ARG A 74 -6.34 9.86 -0.61
C ARG A 74 -7.58 9.23 0.03
N ARG A 75 -7.39 8.43 1.08
CA ARG A 75 -8.46 7.71 1.80
C ARG A 75 -8.33 7.84 3.31
N ASP A 76 -9.47 7.83 3.98
CA ASP A 76 -9.51 7.79 5.44
C ASP A 76 -8.94 6.49 5.99
N HIS A 77 -8.33 6.57 7.18
CA HIS A 77 -7.75 5.42 7.85
C HIS A 77 -8.74 4.26 8.05
N THR A 78 -10.03 4.54 8.24
CA THR A 78 -11.10 3.52 8.32
C THR A 78 -11.28 2.77 6.99
N THR A 79 -11.16 3.47 5.86
CA THR A 79 -11.18 2.85 4.52
C THR A 79 -9.99 1.92 4.34
N ILE A 80 -8.81 2.30 4.85
CA ILE A 80 -7.62 1.44 4.83
C ILE A 80 -7.84 0.19 5.68
N VAL A 81 -8.44 0.31 6.88
CA VAL A 81 -8.79 -0.84 7.72
C VAL A 81 -9.70 -1.82 6.98
N GLU A 82 -10.75 -1.32 6.34
CA GLU A 82 -11.68 -2.18 5.58
C GLU A 82 -11.01 -2.82 4.36
N ALA A 83 -10.09 -2.11 3.69
CA ALA A 83 -9.28 -2.66 2.61
C ALA A 83 -8.42 -3.85 3.08
N LEU A 84 -7.75 -3.71 4.22
CA LEU A 84 -6.94 -4.78 4.82
C LEU A 84 -7.81 -5.98 5.20
N ARG A 85 -9.01 -5.75 5.77
CA ARG A 85 -9.95 -6.83 6.11
C ARG A 85 -10.42 -7.59 4.87
N ARG A 86 -10.77 -6.88 3.79
CA ARG A 86 -11.15 -7.50 2.51
C ARG A 86 -10.03 -8.36 1.95
N GLU A 87 -8.81 -7.84 1.93
CA GLU A 87 -7.65 -8.56 1.41
C GLU A 87 -7.28 -9.77 2.27
N GLN A 88 -7.35 -9.65 3.59
CA GLN A 88 -7.17 -10.78 4.51
C GLN A 88 -8.22 -11.87 4.28
N ARG A 89 -9.48 -11.53 4.03
CA ARG A 89 -10.53 -12.51 3.69
C ARG A 89 -10.22 -13.23 2.38
N ARG A 90 -9.76 -12.52 1.35
CA ARG A 90 -9.36 -13.13 0.07
C ARG A 90 -8.21 -14.14 0.26
N ARG A 91 -7.23 -13.81 1.11
CA ARG A 91 -6.07 -14.67 1.41
C ARG A 91 -6.41 -15.83 2.35
N GLY A 92 -7.23 -15.58 3.36
CA GLY A 92 -7.69 -16.57 4.33
C GLY A 92 -8.62 -17.62 3.71
N GLY A 93 -9.26 -17.32 2.58
CA GLY A 93 -9.97 -18.30 1.76
C GLY A 93 -9.07 -19.36 1.11
N ALA A 94 -7.74 -19.21 1.15
CA ALA A 94 -6.78 -20.19 0.63
C ALA A 94 -6.19 -21.13 1.71
N ASN A 95 -6.60 -21.00 2.98
CA ASN A 95 -6.19 -21.89 4.08
C ASN A 95 -7.42 -22.50 4.77
N ALA A 96 -8.21 -23.24 3.98
CA ALA A 96 -9.15 -24.24 4.48
C ALA A 96 -8.73 -25.61 3.93
N LYS A 97 -7.57 -26.11 4.36
CA LYS A 97 -7.26 -27.53 4.43
C LYS A 97 -6.10 -27.80 5.38
#